data_AF-A0A257M184-F1
#
_entry.id   AF-A0A257M184-F1
#
_cell.length_a   1.000
_cell.length_b   1.000
_cell.length_c   1.000
_cell.angle_alpha   90.00
_cell.angle_beta   90.00
_cell.angle_gamma   90.00
#
_symmetry.space_group_name_H-M   'P 1'
#
loop_
_entity.id
_entity.type
_entity.pdbx_description
1 polymer ?
#
loop_
_entity_poly.entity_id
_entity_poly.type
_entity_poly.pdbx_seq_one_letter_code
_entity_poly.pdbx_strand_id
1 'polypeptide(L)'
;MRALLLALILVPSSAFAASPAFEIVDGDRVMLLGDTLLEREATYGHLETRMHEQFPAAHFSVRNIAWSAETPLGWSRASFDPADKGIDRLKEHIALVQPTVAILGFGMAASLQEMTDRSNDWTLNPDPARYGAEPMTAARFKKELGALMDTITAGASGGKVRFVLLSPIRHEDLRSERAGLPDPSAHNALLTDYSKVIAELARERDASFVPCDLLRATTGKDLAMTDNGIHLNDNGYRRLSISDFSDALGWKVPANPDARKALREAVVRKNALWFNRFRPANSTYLFGFRKREQGRNAVEMEQFTPLLKAADEEIWKLASNPTAPAPAKAAKAAEPATAPLPSPDFKLADGLEISLWAEAPTLAKPVQMNWDAAGRLWVAGTPIYPMIEPGKVASDTIHILSDTNHDGKADKSTTFADDLLLPTCVEPDITMAKGGPASAAYVGASTELLYLRDTNGDGVSDQKRIVLSGFGTEDTHHNIHTLYWGPDGLLYLSQSV
;
A
#
# COMPACT_ATOMS: atom_id res chain seq x y z
N MET A 1 -73.70 -31.15 -10.78
CA MET A 1 -72.24 -31.25 -10.59
C MET A 1 -71.56 -30.92 -11.91
N ARG A 2 -70.93 -29.74 -12.03
CA ARG A 2 -70.07 -29.38 -13.17
C ARG A 2 -68.63 -29.48 -12.68
N ALA A 3 -67.85 -30.37 -13.30
CA ALA A 3 -66.42 -30.53 -13.02
C ALA A 3 -65.63 -29.49 -13.83
N LEU A 4 -64.87 -28.64 -13.15
CA LEU A 4 -63.85 -27.78 -13.76
C LEU A 4 -62.55 -28.59 -13.89
N LEU A 5 -62.06 -28.77 -15.11
CA LEU A 5 -60.67 -29.17 -15.37
C LEU A 5 -59.79 -27.92 -15.25
N LEU A 6 -58.84 -27.92 -14.32
CA LEU A 6 -57.72 -26.98 -14.31
C LEU A 6 -56.61 -27.52 -15.24
N ALA A 7 -56.31 -26.79 -16.31
CA ALA A 7 -55.14 -27.04 -17.14
C ALA A 7 -53.91 -26.38 -16.48
N LEU A 8 -52.91 -27.20 -16.12
CA LEU A 8 -51.63 -26.75 -15.59
C LEU A 8 -50.75 -26.27 -16.75
N ILE A 9 -50.53 -24.96 -16.87
CA ILE A 9 -49.58 -24.39 -17.82
C ILE A 9 -48.18 -24.52 -17.21
N LEU A 10 -47.37 -25.46 -17.71
CA LEU A 10 -45.94 -25.50 -17.43
C LEU A 10 -45.25 -24.33 -18.14
N VAL A 11 -44.81 -23.34 -17.37
CA VAL A 11 -43.84 -22.35 -17.83
C VAL A 11 -42.46 -23.03 -17.80
N PRO A 12 -41.71 -23.08 -18.90
CA PRO A 12 -40.36 -23.64 -18.88
C PRO A 12 -39.48 -22.76 -17.98
N SER A 13 -38.93 -23.32 -16.91
CA SER A 13 -37.85 -22.70 -16.16
C SER A 13 -36.65 -22.59 -17.09
N SER A 14 -36.36 -21.37 -17.54
CA SER A 14 -35.07 -21.03 -18.14
C SER A 14 -34.01 -21.30 -17.09
N ALA A 15 -33.34 -22.46 -17.18
CA ALA A 15 -32.12 -22.70 -16.43
C ALA A 15 -31.11 -21.64 -16.89
N PHE A 16 -30.83 -20.66 -16.03
CA PHE A 16 -29.69 -19.78 -16.22
C PHE A 16 -28.45 -20.69 -16.26
N ALA A 17 -27.83 -20.81 -17.43
CA ALA A 17 -26.49 -21.36 -17.50
C ALA A 17 -25.60 -20.49 -16.61
N ALA A 18 -25.03 -21.08 -15.56
CA ALA A 18 -24.05 -20.39 -14.73
C ALA A 18 -22.92 -19.91 -15.65
N SER A 19 -22.54 -18.64 -15.54
CA SER A 19 -21.38 -18.11 -16.25
C SER A 19 -20.16 -18.99 -15.94
N PRO A 20 -19.30 -19.28 -16.92
CA PRO A 20 -18.11 -20.08 -16.69
C PRO A 20 -17.22 -19.39 -15.64
N ALA A 21 -16.58 -20.19 -14.79
CA ALA A 21 -15.63 -19.69 -13.80
C ALA A 21 -14.51 -18.90 -14.50
N PHE A 22 -14.04 -17.81 -13.89
CA PHE A 22 -12.94 -17.03 -14.45
C PHE A 22 -11.64 -17.80 -14.28
N GLU A 23 -10.92 -18.06 -15.37
CA GLU A 23 -9.69 -18.84 -15.38
C GLU A 23 -8.45 -17.97 -15.63
N ILE A 24 -7.38 -18.24 -14.91
CA ILE A 24 -6.03 -17.79 -15.26
C ILE A 24 -5.32 -18.96 -15.93
N VAL A 25 -4.73 -18.71 -17.09
CA VAL A 25 -4.09 -19.72 -17.95
C VAL A 25 -2.57 -19.50 -18.00
N ASP A 26 -1.85 -20.51 -18.48
CA ASP A 26 -0.40 -20.44 -18.63
C ASP A 26 0.03 -19.26 -19.52
N GLY A 27 1.05 -18.53 -19.09
CA GLY A 27 1.56 -17.35 -19.78
C GLY A 27 0.79 -16.05 -19.52
N ASP A 28 -0.26 -16.07 -18.69
CA ASP A 28 -0.98 -14.85 -18.32
C ASP A 28 -0.08 -13.83 -17.59
N ARG A 29 -0.34 -12.56 -17.90
CA ARG A 29 0.23 -11.40 -17.23
C ARG A 29 -0.93 -10.63 -16.61
N VAL A 30 -1.12 -10.83 -15.30
CA VAL A 30 -2.20 -10.24 -14.52
C VAL A 30 -1.73 -8.90 -13.98
N MET A 31 -2.46 -7.83 -14.32
CA MET A 31 -2.23 -6.50 -13.77
C MET A 31 -3.28 -6.17 -12.72
N LEU A 32 -2.83 -5.71 -11.55
CA LEU A 32 -3.71 -5.07 -10.56
C LEU A 32 -3.57 -3.56 -10.71
N LEU A 33 -4.68 -2.85 -10.89
CA LEU A 33 -4.71 -1.40 -11.07
C LEU A 33 -5.95 -0.80 -10.39
N GLY A 34 -5.77 0.23 -9.58
CA GLY A 34 -6.86 0.75 -8.77
C GLY A 34 -6.41 1.80 -7.76
N ASP A 35 -7.35 2.20 -6.92
CA ASP A 35 -7.09 3.01 -5.75
C ASP A 35 -6.44 2.20 -4.61
N THR A 36 -6.43 2.75 -3.39
CA THR A 36 -5.76 2.17 -2.23
C THR A 36 -6.21 0.74 -1.91
N LEU A 37 -7.42 0.33 -2.31
CA LEU A 37 -7.88 -1.05 -2.14
C LEU A 37 -6.96 -2.05 -2.83
N LEU A 38 -6.56 -1.79 -4.08
CA LEU A 38 -5.65 -2.69 -4.79
C LEU A 38 -4.18 -2.36 -4.51
N GLU A 39 -3.82 -1.12 -4.21
CA GLU A 39 -2.43 -0.77 -3.87
C GLU A 39 -1.92 -1.59 -2.67
N ARG A 40 -2.73 -1.73 -1.62
CA ARG A 40 -2.37 -2.46 -0.39
C ARG A 40 -2.27 -3.98 -0.56
N GLU A 41 -2.69 -4.56 -1.69
CA GLU A 41 -2.33 -5.95 -2.03
C GLU A 41 -0.81 -6.11 -2.21
N ALA A 42 -0.06 -5.03 -2.48
CA ALA A 42 1.39 -5.06 -2.43
C ALA A 42 1.92 -5.42 -1.03
N THR A 43 1.22 -4.99 0.02
CA THR A 43 1.57 -5.24 1.43
C THR A 43 1.01 -6.56 1.94
N TYR A 44 -0.25 -6.89 1.62
CA TYR A 44 -0.93 -8.04 2.19
C TYR A 44 -0.86 -9.33 1.35
N GLY A 45 -0.86 -9.20 0.01
CA GLY A 45 -0.65 -10.29 -0.94
C GLY A 45 -1.70 -11.40 -0.95
N HIS A 46 -2.88 -11.21 -0.37
CA HIS A 46 -3.90 -12.26 -0.24
C HIS A 46 -4.50 -12.64 -1.59
N LEU A 47 -4.80 -11.66 -2.44
CA LEU A 47 -5.45 -11.91 -3.72
C LEU A 47 -4.57 -12.75 -4.67
N GLU A 48 -3.30 -12.38 -4.82
CA GLU A 48 -2.37 -13.12 -5.68
C GLU A 48 -2.06 -14.52 -5.11
N THR A 49 -1.92 -14.64 -3.79
CA THR A 49 -1.79 -15.96 -3.13
C THR A 49 -2.96 -16.86 -3.51
N ARG A 50 -4.17 -16.30 -3.48
CA ARG A 50 -5.38 -17.02 -3.85
C ARG A 50 -5.46 -17.37 -5.35
N MET A 51 -4.87 -16.57 -6.23
CA MET A 51 -4.73 -16.96 -7.65
C MET A 51 -3.86 -18.21 -7.79
N HIS A 52 -2.68 -18.23 -7.15
CA HIS A 52 -1.75 -19.35 -7.24
C HIS A 52 -2.27 -20.63 -6.56
N GLU A 53 -3.11 -20.52 -5.53
CA GLU A 53 -3.80 -21.67 -4.93
C GLU A 53 -4.83 -22.31 -5.87
N GLN A 54 -5.56 -21.49 -6.63
CA GLN A 54 -6.60 -21.97 -7.53
C GLN A 54 -6.05 -22.49 -8.84
N PHE A 55 -4.95 -21.90 -9.32
CA PHE A 55 -4.31 -22.26 -10.57
C PHE A 55 -2.86 -22.72 -10.35
N PRO A 56 -2.61 -23.77 -9.53
CA PRO A 56 -1.26 -24.16 -9.11
C PRO A 56 -0.41 -24.79 -10.23
N ALA A 57 -1.02 -25.07 -11.38
CA ALA A 57 -0.37 -25.63 -12.56
C ALA A 57 -0.08 -24.59 -13.65
N ALA A 58 -0.61 -23.37 -13.54
CA ALA A 58 -0.41 -22.31 -14.51
C ALA A 58 0.81 -21.46 -14.14
N HIS A 59 1.71 -21.22 -15.10
CA HIS A 59 2.82 -20.27 -14.93
C HIS A 59 2.39 -18.90 -15.42
N PHE A 60 1.83 -18.11 -14.52
CA PHE A 60 1.41 -16.72 -14.77
C PHE A 60 2.17 -15.77 -13.83
N SER A 61 2.19 -14.49 -14.20
CA SER A 61 2.80 -13.42 -13.39
C SER A 61 1.76 -12.40 -12.98
N VAL A 62 1.91 -11.84 -11.77
CA VAL A 62 1.06 -10.75 -11.28
C VAL A 62 1.91 -9.52 -11.00
N ARG A 63 1.44 -8.36 -11.48
CA ARG A 63 2.10 -7.06 -11.31
C ARG A 63 1.09 -6.03 -10.82
N ASN A 64 1.31 -5.53 -9.61
CA ASN A 64 0.46 -4.51 -9.01
C ASN A 64 1.02 -3.12 -9.33
N ILE A 65 0.28 -2.34 -10.10
CA ILE A 65 0.65 -0.95 -10.41
C ILE A 65 -0.34 0.05 -9.82
N ALA A 66 -1.27 -0.39 -8.95
CA ALA A 66 -2.23 0.47 -8.28
C ALA A 66 -1.55 1.56 -7.43
N TRP A 67 -2.29 2.63 -7.14
CA TRP A 67 -1.74 3.83 -6.51
C TRP A 67 -2.76 4.45 -5.55
N SER A 68 -2.29 4.91 -4.39
CA SER A 68 -3.13 5.58 -3.39
C SER A 68 -3.96 6.73 -4.00
N ALA A 69 -5.23 6.81 -3.59
CA ALA A 69 -6.17 7.85 -3.97
C ALA A 69 -6.39 8.01 -5.50
N GLU A 70 -6.13 6.98 -6.30
CA GLU A 70 -6.19 7.07 -7.75
C GLU A 70 -7.62 7.09 -8.30
N THR A 71 -7.84 7.92 -9.32
CA THR A 71 -9.03 7.89 -10.20
C THR A 71 -8.65 7.31 -11.57
N PRO A 72 -9.61 6.85 -12.41
CA PRO A 72 -9.28 6.07 -13.61
C PRO A 72 -8.35 6.77 -14.63
N LEU A 73 -8.26 8.10 -14.62
CA LEU A 73 -7.37 8.86 -15.51
C LEU A 73 -5.95 9.07 -14.95
N GLY A 74 -5.62 8.49 -13.80
CA GLY A 74 -4.26 8.44 -13.27
C GLY A 74 -3.72 9.77 -12.74
N TRP A 75 -4.59 10.69 -12.30
CA TRP A 75 -4.18 12.03 -11.83
C TRP A 75 -3.09 12.00 -10.75
N SER A 76 -3.18 11.06 -9.81
CA SER A 76 -2.20 10.88 -8.72
C SER A 76 -0.78 10.56 -9.23
N ARG A 77 -0.62 10.14 -10.49
CA ARG A 77 0.67 9.80 -11.09
C ARG A 77 1.41 10.98 -11.70
N ALA A 78 0.72 12.11 -11.91
CA ALA A 78 1.31 13.30 -12.52
C ALA A 78 2.50 13.84 -11.70
N SER A 79 2.47 13.69 -10.38
CA SER A 79 3.55 14.16 -9.49
C SER A 79 3.87 15.65 -9.71
N PHE A 80 5.07 15.97 -10.19
CA PHE A 80 5.52 17.34 -10.50
C PHE A 80 4.96 17.87 -11.83
N ASP A 81 4.39 17.01 -12.67
CA ASP A 81 3.78 17.39 -13.95
C ASP A 81 2.31 17.86 -13.77
N PRO A 82 1.75 18.55 -14.77
CA PRO A 82 0.32 18.84 -14.84
C PRO A 82 -0.55 17.56 -14.78
N ALA A 83 -1.76 17.64 -14.23
CA ALA A 83 -2.59 16.46 -13.93
C ALA A 83 -2.92 15.61 -15.16
N ASP A 84 -3.02 16.23 -16.34
CA ASP A 84 -3.27 15.55 -17.62
C ASP A 84 -2.11 14.65 -18.07
N LYS A 85 -0.91 14.78 -17.48
CA LYS A 85 0.23 13.88 -17.69
C LYS A 85 0.17 12.60 -16.88
N GLY A 86 -0.72 12.50 -15.90
CA GLY A 86 -0.92 11.28 -15.12
C GLY A 86 -1.24 10.06 -16.01
N ILE A 87 -2.05 10.25 -17.06
CA ILE A 87 -2.41 9.18 -17.99
C ILE A 87 -1.23 8.71 -18.86
N ASP A 88 -0.27 9.59 -19.16
CA ASP A 88 0.91 9.23 -19.94
C ASP A 88 1.81 8.30 -19.13
N ARG A 89 2.03 8.61 -17.84
CA ARG A 89 2.76 7.73 -16.91
C ARG A 89 2.02 6.41 -16.67
N LEU A 90 0.68 6.43 -16.62
CA LEU A 90 -0.10 5.20 -16.54
C LEU A 90 0.11 4.30 -17.77
N LYS A 91 0.16 4.86 -18.98
CA LYS A 91 0.47 4.09 -20.21
C LYS A 91 1.86 3.46 -20.16
N GLU A 92 2.86 4.18 -19.63
CA GLU A 92 4.21 3.62 -19.44
C GLU A 92 4.19 2.41 -18.49
N HIS A 93 3.47 2.50 -17.36
CA HIS A 93 3.34 1.37 -16.43
C HIS A 93 2.56 0.19 -17.03
N ILE A 94 1.48 0.45 -17.78
CA ILE A 94 0.76 -0.59 -18.54
C ILE A 94 1.72 -1.25 -19.54
N ALA A 95 2.55 -0.47 -20.22
CA ALA A 95 3.51 -0.98 -21.18
C ALA A 95 4.62 -1.83 -20.54
N LEU A 96 4.97 -1.59 -19.27
CA LEU A 96 5.89 -2.44 -18.51
C LEU A 96 5.27 -3.81 -18.16
N VAL A 97 3.96 -3.88 -17.95
CA VAL A 97 3.26 -5.12 -17.57
C VAL A 97 2.78 -5.92 -18.78
N GLN A 98 2.38 -5.25 -19.86
CA GLN A 98 1.79 -5.86 -21.06
C GLN A 98 0.61 -6.81 -20.72
N PRO A 99 -0.43 -6.39 -19.98
CA PRO A 99 -1.40 -7.32 -19.38
C PRO A 99 -2.18 -8.15 -20.40
N THR A 100 -2.44 -9.42 -20.05
CA THR A 100 -3.48 -10.26 -20.71
C THR A 100 -4.75 -10.34 -19.86
N VAL A 101 -4.61 -10.06 -18.55
CA VAL A 101 -5.70 -9.94 -17.59
C VAL A 101 -5.49 -8.64 -16.81
N ALA A 102 -6.56 -7.87 -16.64
CA ALA A 102 -6.54 -6.65 -15.83
C ALA A 102 -7.65 -6.70 -14.78
N ILE A 103 -7.25 -6.57 -13.51
CA ILE A 103 -8.16 -6.48 -12.36
C ILE A 103 -8.19 -5.03 -11.91
N LEU A 104 -9.37 -4.42 -12.02
CA LEU A 104 -9.57 -2.99 -11.78
C LEU A 104 -10.39 -2.77 -10.51
N GLY A 105 -9.85 -2.00 -9.58
CA GLY A 105 -10.47 -1.70 -8.28
C GLY A 105 -10.48 -0.21 -8.02
N PHE A 106 -11.54 0.45 -8.48
CA PHE A 106 -11.71 1.90 -8.36
C PHE A 106 -13.07 2.22 -7.75
N GLY A 107 -13.21 3.44 -7.26
CA GLY A 107 -14.49 4.03 -6.91
C GLY A 107 -14.49 4.64 -5.52
N MET A 108 -13.60 4.22 -4.62
CA MET A 108 -13.51 4.78 -3.27
C MET A 108 -12.99 6.22 -3.30
N ALA A 109 -11.89 6.45 -4.04
CA ALA A 109 -11.35 7.81 -4.20
C ALA A 109 -12.33 8.73 -4.95
N ALA A 110 -12.98 8.22 -6.00
CA ALA A 110 -13.94 8.98 -6.80
C ALA A 110 -15.22 9.30 -6.03
N SER A 111 -15.74 8.38 -5.21
CA SER A 111 -16.92 8.63 -4.37
C SER A 111 -16.64 9.64 -3.26
N LEU A 112 -15.42 9.63 -2.69
CA LEU A 112 -14.99 10.66 -1.74
C LEU A 112 -14.86 12.03 -2.41
N GLN A 113 -14.29 12.11 -3.62
CA GLN A 113 -14.25 13.35 -4.39
C GLN A 113 -15.66 13.88 -4.70
N GLU A 114 -16.58 13.01 -5.13
CA GLU A 114 -17.97 13.42 -5.36
C GLU A 114 -18.63 13.92 -4.07
N MET A 115 -18.32 13.32 -2.92
CA MET A 115 -18.83 13.79 -1.63
C MET A 115 -18.34 15.21 -1.29
N THR A 116 -17.06 15.51 -1.55
CA THR A 116 -16.51 16.87 -1.31
C THR A 116 -17.06 17.87 -2.33
N ASP A 117 -17.17 17.49 -3.61
CA ASP A 117 -17.77 18.31 -4.68
C ASP A 117 -19.21 18.70 -4.32
N ARG A 118 -20.03 17.74 -3.84
CA ARG A 118 -21.41 17.99 -3.41
C ARG A 118 -21.51 18.91 -2.19
N SER A 119 -20.52 18.88 -1.30
CA SER A 119 -20.45 19.75 -0.12
C SER A 119 -19.92 21.16 -0.42
N ASN A 120 -19.35 21.37 -1.62
CA ASN A 120 -18.69 22.61 -2.02
C ASN A 120 -17.61 23.06 -1.02
N ASP A 121 -16.88 22.09 -0.44
CA ASP A 121 -15.80 22.35 0.50
C ASP A 121 -14.52 22.68 -0.28
N TRP A 122 -14.24 23.98 -0.41
CA TRP A 122 -13.06 24.49 -1.12
C TRP A 122 -11.73 24.08 -0.48
N THR A 123 -11.73 23.61 0.78
CA THR A 123 -10.51 23.12 1.45
C THR A 123 -10.15 21.69 1.08
N LEU A 124 -11.15 20.91 0.66
CA LEU A 124 -11.00 19.49 0.28
C LEU A 124 -11.08 19.27 -1.23
N ASN A 125 -11.76 20.16 -1.96
CA ASN A 125 -11.91 20.05 -3.39
C ASN A 125 -10.57 20.29 -4.12
N PRO A 126 -10.27 19.51 -5.17
CA PRO A 126 -9.06 19.69 -5.94
C PRO A 126 -9.06 21.06 -6.64
N ASP A 127 -7.87 21.66 -6.78
CA ASP A 127 -7.71 22.93 -7.51
C ASP A 127 -8.25 22.77 -8.94
N PRO A 128 -9.32 23.50 -9.32
CA PRO A 128 -9.93 23.36 -10.63
C PRO A 128 -9.01 23.81 -11.76
N ALA A 129 -8.01 24.66 -11.51
CA ALA A 129 -7.01 25.04 -12.50
C ALA A 129 -6.07 23.88 -12.83
N ARG A 130 -5.82 23.00 -11.85
CA ARG A 130 -4.93 21.85 -12.01
C ARG A 130 -5.66 20.58 -12.45
N TYR A 131 -6.84 20.31 -11.90
CA TYR A 131 -7.57 19.03 -12.06
C TYR A 131 -8.87 19.16 -12.87
N GLY A 132 -9.20 20.36 -13.34
CA GLY A 132 -10.44 20.65 -14.03
C GLY A 132 -11.60 20.94 -13.08
N ALA A 133 -12.60 21.65 -13.60
CA ALA A 133 -13.76 22.12 -12.81
C ALA A 133 -15.00 21.21 -12.93
N GLU A 134 -14.96 20.15 -13.75
CA GLU A 134 -16.07 19.20 -13.83
C GLU A 134 -16.13 18.41 -12.50
N PRO A 135 -17.28 18.36 -11.82
CA PRO A 135 -17.41 17.57 -10.58
C PRO A 135 -17.32 16.07 -10.90
N MET A 136 -16.87 15.28 -9.93
CA MET A 136 -16.93 13.83 -10.02
C MET A 136 -18.38 13.35 -9.83
N THR A 137 -18.80 12.43 -10.67
CA THR A 137 -20.11 11.75 -10.58
C THR A 137 -19.95 10.29 -10.96
N ALA A 138 -20.83 9.40 -10.49
CA ALA A 138 -20.84 8.00 -10.93
C ALA A 138 -20.90 7.85 -12.47
N ALA A 139 -21.60 8.75 -13.17
CA ALA A 139 -21.69 8.73 -14.63
C ALA A 139 -20.35 9.11 -15.31
N ARG A 140 -19.70 10.18 -14.82
CA ARG A 140 -18.37 10.57 -15.28
C ARG A 140 -17.35 9.48 -14.98
N PHE A 141 -17.36 8.94 -13.76
CA PHE A 141 -16.50 7.83 -13.35
C PHE A 141 -16.64 6.61 -14.28
N LYS A 142 -17.88 6.19 -14.60
CA LYS A 142 -18.12 5.09 -15.55
C LYS A 142 -17.46 5.34 -16.91
N LYS A 143 -17.59 6.57 -17.43
CA LYS A 143 -16.97 6.98 -18.69
C LYS A 143 -15.44 6.92 -18.62
N GLU A 144 -14.85 7.47 -17.55
CA GLU A 144 -13.40 7.46 -17.35
C GLU A 144 -12.85 6.04 -17.16
N LEU A 145 -13.54 5.18 -16.42
CA LEU A 145 -13.18 3.77 -16.26
C LEU A 145 -13.26 3.01 -17.60
N GLY A 146 -14.28 3.27 -18.42
CA GLY A 146 -14.37 2.73 -19.78
C GLY A 146 -13.20 3.16 -20.67
N ALA A 147 -12.80 4.44 -20.62
CA ALA A 147 -11.65 4.96 -21.35
C ALA A 147 -10.32 4.37 -20.85
N LEU A 148 -10.21 4.08 -19.55
CA LEU A 148 -9.07 3.35 -19.00
C LEU A 148 -9.01 1.92 -19.56
N MET A 149 -10.12 1.20 -19.64
CA MET A 149 -10.15 -0.14 -20.26
C MET A 149 -9.68 -0.11 -21.71
N ASP A 150 -10.07 0.92 -22.48
CA ASP A 150 -9.58 1.13 -23.85
C ASP A 150 -8.07 1.39 -23.87
N THR A 151 -7.57 2.22 -22.96
CA THR A 151 -6.13 2.53 -22.82
C THR A 151 -5.32 1.29 -22.48
N ILE A 152 -5.81 0.46 -21.56
CA ILE A 152 -5.15 -0.81 -21.19
C ILE A 152 -5.12 -1.77 -22.38
N THR A 153 -6.23 -1.88 -23.11
CA THR A 153 -6.32 -2.75 -24.29
C THR A 153 -5.35 -2.30 -25.40
N ALA A 154 -5.22 -0.99 -25.61
CA ALA A 154 -4.27 -0.43 -26.58
C ALA A 154 -2.81 -0.60 -26.16
N GLY A 155 -2.51 -0.59 -24.86
CA GLY A 155 -1.16 -0.77 -24.32
C GLY A 155 -0.71 -2.24 -24.19
N ALA A 156 -1.62 -3.20 -24.33
CA ALA A 156 -1.36 -4.62 -24.18
C ALA A 156 -0.92 -5.28 -25.50
N SER A 157 0.15 -6.09 -25.43
CA SER A 157 0.64 -6.91 -26.54
C SER A 157 -0.46 -7.86 -27.02
N GLY A 158 -0.92 -7.66 -28.27
CA GLY A 158 -1.96 -8.46 -28.91
C GLY A 158 -3.38 -7.89 -28.80
N GLY A 159 -3.59 -6.75 -28.14
CA GLY A 159 -4.86 -6.01 -28.16
C GLY A 159 -6.06 -6.74 -27.55
N LYS A 160 -5.85 -7.81 -26.78
CA LYS A 160 -6.90 -8.57 -26.12
C LYS A 160 -6.59 -8.71 -24.64
N VAL A 161 -7.45 -8.14 -23.80
CA VAL A 161 -7.32 -8.15 -22.34
C VAL A 161 -8.63 -8.65 -21.75
N ARG A 162 -8.56 -9.57 -20.79
CA ARG A 162 -9.71 -10.01 -19.99
C ARG A 162 -9.80 -9.15 -18.74
N PHE A 163 -10.97 -8.61 -18.48
CA PHE A 163 -11.17 -7.67 -17.38
C PHE A 163 -11.95 -8.30 -16.22
N VAL A 164 -11.52 -7.97 -15.01
CA VAL A 164 -12.27 -8.20 -13.77
C VAL A 164 -12.43 -6.85 -13.09
N LEU A 165 -13.67 -6.40 -12.88
CA LEU A 165 -13.98 -5.13 -12.23
C LEU A 165 -14.48 -5.37 -10.81
N LEU A 166 -13.86 -4.72 -9.83
CA LEU A 166 -14.29 -4.74 -8.44
C LEU A 166 -15.15 -3.51 -8.16
N SER A 167 -16.24 -3.68 -7.42
CA SER A 167 -16.88 -2.52 -6.78
C SER A 167 -15.99 -1.99 -5.65
N PRO A 168 -16.14 -0.71 -5.23
CA PRO A 168 -15.54 -0.28 -3.98
C PRO A 168 -16.19 -1.04 -2.80
N ILE A 169 -15.44 -1.18 -1.70
CA ILE A 169 -16.00 -1.69 -0.45
C ILE A 169 -16.99 -0.69 0.16
N ARG A 170 -17.86 -1.14 1.06
CA ARG A 170 -18.65 -0.21 1.89
C ARG A 170 -17.75 0.56 2.86
N HIS A 171 -18.20 1.72 3.30
CA HIS A 171 -17.66 2.41 4.45
C HIS A 171 -18.20 1.73 5.73
N GLU A 172 -17.31 1.05 6.46
CA GLU A 172 -17.59 0.35 7.72
C GLU A 172 -17.92 1.37 8.84
N ASP A 173 -18.99 1.10 9.60
CA ASP A 173 -19.36 1.95 10.72
C ASP A 173 -18.59 1.55 11.98
N LEU A 174 -17.50 2.26 12.25
CA LEU A 174 -16.64 2.03 13.41
C LEU A 174 -16.96 2.94 14.61
N ARG A 175 -18.08 3.69 14.56
CA ARG A 175 -18.39 4.71 15.60
C ARG A 175 -18.66 4.12 16.98
N SER A 176 -19.08 2.85 17.07
CA SER A 176 -19.25 2.13 18.33
C SER A 176 -17.91 1.86 19.04
N GLU A 177 -16.82 1.71 18.28
CA GLU A 177 -15.48 1.41 18.79
C GLU A 177 -14.59 2.65 18.88
N ARG A 178 -14.77 3.60 17.95
CA ARG A 178 -13.96 4.81 17.82
C ARG A 178 -14.88 6.02 17.70
N ALA A 179 -15.16 6.64 18.83
CA ALA A 179 -15.92 7.88 18.89
C ALA A 179 -15.26 8.98 18.05
N GLY A 180 -16.06 9.79 17.35
CA GLY A 180 -15.60 10.90 16.51
C GLY A 180 -15.40 10.56 15.02
N LEU A 181 -15.56 9.30 14.60
CA LEU A 181 -15.60 8.95 13.19
C LEU A 181 -16.91 9.42 12.52
N PRO A 182 -16.88 9.75 11.21
CA PRO A 182 -18.07 10.24 10.49
C PRO A 182 -19.13 9.15 10.33
N ASP A 183 -20.40 9.55 10.17
CA ASP A 183 -21.48 8.64 9.79
C ASP A 183 -21.26 8.16 8.34
N PRO A 184 -21.14 6.84 8.08
CA PRO A 184 -20.86 6.34 6.75
C PRO A 184 -22.09 6.33 5.82
N SER A 185 -23.30 6.64 6.29
CA SER A 185 -24.55 6.45 5.55
C SER A 185 -24.58 7.20 4.21
N ALA A 186 -24.20 8.48 4.21
CA ALA A 186 -24.16 9.29 2.98
C ALA A 186 -23.12 8.77 1.98
N HIS A 187 -21.94 8.38 2.47
CA HIS A 187 -20.88 7.81 1.63
C HIS A 187 -21.30 6.44 1.06
N ASN A 188 -21.95 5.60 1.87
CA ASN A 188 -22.46 4.29 1.44
C ASN A 188 -23.55 4.39 0.37
N ALA A 189 -24.35 5.45 0.36
CA ALA A 189 -25.29 5.72 -0.73
C ALA A 189 -24.54 5.97 -2.05
N LEU A 190 -23.49 6.81 -2.02
CA LEU A 190 -22.61 7.01 -3.18
C LEU A 190 -21.96 5.70 -3.63
N LEU A 191 -21.32 4.96 -2.72
CA LEU A 191 -20.66 3.69 -3.03
C LEU A 191 -21.60 2.68 -3.70
N THR A 192 -22.90 2.71 -3.37
CA THR A 192 -23.93 1.91 -4.04
C THR A 192 -24.12 2.32 -5.49
N ASP A 193 -24.17 3.62 -5.78
CA ASP A 193 -24.26 4.15 -7.15
C ASP A 193 -23.00 3.81 -7.96
N TYR A 194 -21.81 3.92 -7.36
CA TYR A 194 -20.54 3.53 -8.00
C TYR A 194 -20.49 2.03 -8.31
N SER A 195 -20.87 1.18 -7.34
CA SER A 195 -20.96 -0.27 -7.56
C SER A 195 -21.90 -0.62 -8.72
N LYS A 196 -23.06 0.06 -8.81
CA LYS A 196 -24.02 -0.12 -9.89
C LYS A 196 -23.42 0.22 -11.26
N VAL A 197 -22.77 1.37 -11.41
CA VAL A 197 -22.20 1.76 -12.72
C VAL A 197 -21.01 0.89 -13.14
N ILE A 198 -20.25 0.35 -12.18
CA ILE A 198 -19.18 -0.64 -12.44
C ILE A 198 -19.79 -1.96 -12.92
N ALA A 199 -20.83 -2.46 -12.27
CA ALA A 199 -21.53 -3.67 -12.68
C ALA A 199 -22.18 -3.53 -14.08
N GLU A 200 -22.73 -2.35 -14.38
CA GLU A 200 -23.22 -2.04 -15.72
C GLU A 200 -22.10 -2.03 -16.76
N LEU A 201 -20.98 -1.35 -16.48
CA LEU A 201 -19.83 -1.32 -17.38
C LEU A 201 -19.25 -2.71 -17.60
N ALA A 202 -19.17 -3.54 -16.55
CA ALA A 202 -18.70 -4.92 -16.66
C ALA A 202 -19.55 -5.71 -17.67
N ARG A 203 -20.88 -5.58 -17.59
CA ARG A 203 -21.80 -6.21 -18.54
C ARG A 203 -21.66 -5.66 -19.96
N GLU A 204 -21.50 -4.34 -20.10
CA GLU A 204 -21.31 -3.69 -21.41
C GLU A 204 -20.01 -4.12 -22.10
N ARG A 205 -19.01 -4.50 -21.32
CA ARG A 205 -17.65 -4.83 -21.79
C ARG A 205 -17.30 -6.32 -21.69
N ASP A 206 -18.29 -7.17 -21.41
CA ASP A 206 -18.13 -8.62 -21.19
C ASP A 206 -17.00 -8.96 -20.19
N ALA A 207 -16.94 -8.19 -19.12
CA ALA A 207 -15.97 -8.34 -18.04
C ALA A 207 -16.60 -9.07 -16.84
N SER A 208 -15.78 -9.76 -16.06
CA SER A 208 -16.22 -10.29 -14.76
C SER A 208 -16.40 -9.16 -13.77
N PHE A 209 -17.37 -9.29 -12.86
CA PHE A 209 -17.65 -8.31 -11.82
C PHE A 209 -17.60 -8.95 -10.44
N VAL A 210 -16.83 -8.36 -9.53
CA VAL A 210 -16.71 -8.78 -8.13
C VAL A 210 -17.36 -7.72 -7.23
N PRO A 211 -18.57 -7.98 -6.70
CA PRO A 211 -19.18 -7.11 -5.71
C PRO A 211 -18.42 -7.26 -4.38
N CYS A 212 -17.69 -6.23 -3.97
CA CYS A 212 -16.94 -6.18 -2.72
C CYS A 212 -17.87 -5.82 -1.54
N ASP A 213 -18.91 -6.63 -1.35
CA ASP A 213 -20.01 -6.43 -0.40
C ASP A 213 -19.67 -6.91 1.03
N LEU A 214 -18.40 -7.23 1.30
CA LEU A 214 -17.81 -7.78 2.55
C LEU A 214 -18.48 -7.36 3.87
N LEU A 215 -18.94 -6.12 3.96
CA LEU A 215 -19.40 -5.47 5.18
C LEU A 215 -20.92 -5.55 5.40
N ARG A 216 -21.67 -6.33 4.61
CA ARG A 216 -23.12 -6.48 4.82
C ARG A 216 -23.50 -7.37 6.01
N ALA A 217 -22.54 -8.06 6.65
CA ALA A 217 -22.83 -9.13 7.61
C ALA A 217 -22.11 -9.06 8.97
N THR A 218 -21.33 -8.02 9.30
CA THR A 218 -20.67 -7.92 10.60
C THR A 218 -21.57 -7.23 11.63
N THR A 219 -22.52 -7.98 12.20
CA THR A 219 -23.21 -7.60 13.42
C THR A 219 -22.68 -8.43 14.60
N GLY A 220 -21.74 -7.88 15.35
CA GLY A 220 -21.19 -8.54 16.55
C GLY A 220 -19.68 -8.39 16.68
N LYS A 221 -19.10 -9.04 17.69
CA LYS A 221 -17.67 -9.03 18.08
C LYS A 221 -16.70 -9.59 17.02
N ASP A 222 -17.06 -9.58 15.74
CA ASP A 222 -16.14 -9.94 14.66
C ASP A 222 -15.03 -8.89 14.59
N LEU A 223 -13.79 -9.34 14.39
CA LEU A 223 -12.63 -8.46 14.23
C LEU A 223 -12.92 -7.43 13.13
N ALA A 224 -12.73 -6.13 13.41
CA ALA A 224 -12.88 -5.05 12.44
C ALA A 224 -12.21 -5.42 11.11
N MET A 225 -12.85 -5.10 9.98
CA MET A 225 -12.33 -5.45 8.65
C MET A 225 -11.46 -4.34 8.06
N THR A 226 -11.60 -3.13 8.58
CA THR A 226 -10.85 -1.95 8.17
C THR A 226 -10.08 -1.32 9.33
N ASP A 227 -9.02 -0.57 9.01
CA ASP A 227 -8.27 0.23 9.99
C ASP A 227 -9.03 1.52 10.39
N ASN A 228 -9.82 2.07 9.47
CA ASN A 228 -10.39 3.42 9.57
C ASN A 228 -11.74 3.60 8.86
N GLY A 229 -12.46 2.51 8.59
CA GLY A 229 -13.76 2.54 7.92
C GLY A 229 -13.68 2.27 6.41
N ILE A 230 -12.56 2.58 5.76
CA ILE A 230 -12.44 2.54 4.28
C ILE A 230 -11.21 1.80 3.75
N HIS A 231 -10.20 1.51 4.59
CA HIS A 231 -9.04 0.73 4.18
C HIS A 231 -9.03 -0.61 4.89
N LEU A 232 -9.04 -1.71 4.13
CA LEU A 232 -8.98 -3.05 4.69
C LEU A 232 -7.68 -3.28 5.47
N ASN A 233 -7.79 -4.03 6.56
CA ASN A 233 -6.65 -4.62 7.27
C ASN A 233 -6.39 -6.05 6.77
N ASP A 234 -5.45 -6.77 7.37
CA ASP A 234 -5.10 -8.15 6.97
C ASP A 234 -6.32 -9.09 6.95
N ASN A 235 -7.21 -8.97 7.95
CA ASN A 235 -8.43 -9.77 8.04
C ASN A 235 -9.42 -9.41 6.92
N GLY A 236 -9.58 -8.12 6.64
CA GLY A 236 -10.40 -7.62 5.54
C GLY A 236 -9.96 -8.17 4.17
N TYR A 237 -8.66 -8.11 3.87
CA TYR A 237 -8.11 -8.66 2.63
C TYR A 237 -8.21 -10.18 2.54
N ARG A 238 -7.93 -10.87 3.65
CA ARG A 238 -8.12 -12.33 3.76
C ARG A 238 -9.57 -12.69 3.43
N ARG A 239 -10.54 -11.99 4.01
CA ARG A 239 -11.96 -12.23 3.73
C ARG A 239 -12.32 -11.91 2.28
N LEU A 240 -11.88 -10.76 1.76
CA LEU A 240 -12.11 -10.36 0.36
C LEU A 240 -11.72 -11.46 -0.62
N SER A 241 -10.50 -11.97 -0.47
CA SER A 241 -9.95 -13.00 -1.36
C SER A 241 -10.68 -14.34 -1.25
N ILE A 242 -11.19 -14.70 -0.07
CA ILE A 242 -11.80 -16.01 0.19
C ILE A 242 -13.30 -16.03 -0.09
N SER A 243 -14.04 -14.95 0.17
CA SER A 243 -15.48 -14.90 -0.11
C SER A 243 -15.77 -14.29 -1.47
N ASP A 244 -15.56 -12.99 -1.62
CA ASP A 244 -16.17 -12.23 -2.71
C ASP A 244 -15.55 -12.64 -4.05
N PHE A 245 -14.22 -12.84 -4.08
CA PHE A 245 -13.54 -13.40 -5.24
C PHE A 245 -13.96 -14.85 -5.52
N SER A 246 -14.09 -15.70 -4.49
CA SER A 246 -14.51 -17.09 -4.68
C SER A 246 -15.90 -17.19 -5.30
N ASP A 247 -16.86 -16.46 -4.73
CA ASP A 247 -18.25 -16.48 -5.14
C ASP A 247 -18.44 -15.86 -6.53
N ALA A 248 -17.83 -14.70 -6.78
CA ALA A 248 -18.01 -13.97 -8.03
C ALA A 248 -17.27 -14.60 -9.22
N LEU A 249 -16.14 -15.26 -8.99
CA LEU A 249 -15.30 -15.81 -10.06
C LEU A 249 -15.42 -17.33 -10.22
N GLY A 250 -16.28 -18.00 -9.42
CA GLY A 250 -16.43 -19.46 -9.46
C GLY A 250 -15.19 -20.20 -8.94
N TRP A 251 -14.50 -19.57 -8.01
CA TRP A 251 -13.22 -19.95 -7.45
C TRP A 251 -13.46 -20.81 -6.19
N LYS A 252 -12.67 -21.87 -5.97
CA LYS A 252 -12.84 -22.77 -4.81
C LYS A 252 -12.45 -22.08 -3.50
N VAL A 253 -13.30 -22.16 -2.48
CA VAL A 253 -12.95 -21.69 -1.13
C VAL A 253 -11.84 -22.59 -0.54
N PRO A 254 -10.71 -22.04 -0.06
CA PRO A 254 -9.65 -22.84 0.56
C PRO A 254 -10.13 -23.53 1.84
N ALA A 255 -9.78 -24.81 2.01
CA ALA A 255 -10.14 -25.56 3.22
C ALA A 255 -9.40 -25.09 4.48
N ASN A 256 -8.16 -24.61 4.32
CA ASN A 256 -7.37 -23.99 5.37
C ASN A 256 -6.65 -22.75 4.80
N PRO A 257 -7.20 -21.55 4.97
CA PRO A 257 -6.59 -20.33 4.44
C PRO A 257 -5.23 -19.98 5.06
N ASP A 258 -4.93 -20.52 6.24
CA ASP A 258 -3.68 -20.22 6.94
C ASP A 258 -2.54 -21.17 6.53
N ALA A 259 -2.85 -22.24 5.77
CA ALA A 259 -1.87 -23.21 5.30
C ALA A 259 -0.86 -22.64 4.28
N ARG A 260 -1.08 -21.42 3.80
CA ARG A 260 -0.39 -20.85 2.62
C ARG A 260 0.46 -19.63 2.94
N LYS A 261 0.83 -19.49 4.22
CA LYS A 261 1.71 -18.44 4.74
C LYS A 261 3.02 -18.30 3.96
N ALA A 262 3.72 -19.39 3.66
CA ALA A 262 4.98 -19.36 2.91
C ALA A 262 4.81 -18.82 1.48
N LEU A 263 3.73 -19.21 0.79
CA LEU A 263 3.38 -18.70 -0.54
C LEU A 263 3.10 -17.19 -0.46
N ARG A 264 2.29 -16.76 0.53
CA ARG A 264 1.98 -15.34 0.73
C ARG A 264 3.22 -14.50 1.03
N GLU A 265 4.12 -15.00 1.86
CA GLU A 265 5.39 -14.33 2.13
C GLU A 265 6.25 -14.19 0.86
N ALA A 266 6.24 -15.19 -0.03
CA ALA A 266 6.92 -15.08 -1.34
C ALA A 266 6.27 -14.04 -2.26
N VAL A 267 4.94 -14.01 -2.31
CA VAL A 267 4.17 -12.98 -3.04
C VAL A 267 4.51 -11.57 -2.54
N VAL A 268 4.47 -11.34 -1.23
CA VAL A 268 4.78 -10.03 -0.64
C VAL A 268 6.22 -9.60 -0.93
N ARG A 269 7.20 -10.52 -0.84
CA ARG A 269 8.58 -10.20 -1.22
C ARG A 269 8.72 -9.84 -2.70
N LYS A 270 8.04 -10.57 -3.59
CA LYS A 270 8.01 -10.24 -5.02
C LYS A 270 7.35 -8.88 -5.26
N ASN A 271 6.29 -8.56 -4.53
CA ASN A 271 5.62 -7.26 -4.63
C ASN A 271 6.55 -6.10 -4.23
N ALA A 272 7.38 -6.27 -3.19
CA ALA A 272 8.40 -5.29 -2.84
C ALA A 272 9.45 -5.09 -3.95
N LEU A 273 9.93 -6.19 -4.56
CA LEU A 273 10.84 -6.11 -5.72
C LEU A 273 10.18 -5.38 -6.90
N TRP A 274 8.91 -5.68 -7.16
CA TRP A 274 8.16 -5.04 -8.24
C TRP A 274 7.99 -3.54 -7.97
N PHE A 275 7.59 -3.16 -6.75
CA PHE A 275 7.44 -1.77 -6.33
C PHE A 275 8.71 -0.96 -6.59
N ASN A 276 9.87 -1.48 -6.17
CA ASN A 276 11.16 -0.84 -6.39
C ASN A 276 11.55 -0.74 -7.88
N ARG A 277 10.96 -1.54 -8.77
CA ARG A 277 11.15 -1.44 -10.22
C ARG A 277 10.20 -0.44 -10.88
N PHE A 278 8.89 -0.54 -10.63
CA PHE A 278 7.90 0.27 -11.36
C PHE A 278 7.74 1.68 -10.77
N ARG A 279 7.97 1.82 -9.46
CA ARG A 279 7.87 3.08 -8.72
C ARG A 279 9.11 3.25 -7.82
N PRO A 280 10.32 3.36 -8.40
CA PRO A 280 11.55 3.48 -7.62
C PRO A 280 11.56 4.77 -6.81
N ALA A 281 12.31 4.73 -5.70
CA ALA A 281 12.74 5.92 -4.98
C ALA A 281 13.63 6.79 -5.87
N ASN A 282 13.53 8.12 -5.72
CA ASN A 282 14.30 9.11 -6.48
C ASN A 282 14.07 9.04 -8.00
N SER A 283 12.84 8.77 -8.45
CA SER A 283 12.54 8.67 -9.89
C SER A 283 12.89 9.96 -10.68
N THR A 284 12.87 11.14 -10.04
CA THR A 284 13.31 12.40 -10.66
C THR A 284 14.82 12.44 -10.94
N TYR A 285 15.63 11.74 -10.14
CA TYR A 285 17.06 11.58 -10.34
C TYR A 285 17.41 10.41 -11.26
N LEU A 286 16.56 9.39 -11.34
CA LEU A 286 16.78 8.27 -12.26
C LEU A 286 16.37 8.66 -13.69
N PHE A 287 15.21 9.27 -13.86
CA PHE A 287 14.58 9.48 -15.16
C PHE A 287 14.21 10.94 -15.47
N GLY A 288 13.93 11.73 -14.43
CA GLY A 288 13.38 13.07 -14.56
C GLY A 288 14.40 14.19 -14.79
N PHE A 289 14.01 15.41 -14.42
CA PHE A 289 14.78 16.64 -14.65
C PHE A 289 16.08 16.72 -13.84
N ARG A 290 16.27 15.88 -12.82
CA ARG A 290 17.50 15.78 -12.01
C ARG A 290 18.42 14.64 -12.45
N LYS A 291 18.14 13.98 -13.59
CA LYS A 291 18.94 12.82 -14.08
C LYS A 291 20.44 13.06 -14.25
N ARG A 292 20.89 14.30 -14.37
CA ARG A 292 22.32 14.63 -14.40
C ARG A 292 23.06 14.27 -13.10
N GLU A 293 22.35 14.19 -11.98
CA GLU A 293 22.94 13.97 -10.65
C GLU A 293 23.13 12.47 -10.37
N GLN A 294 22.15 11.62 -10.69
CA GLN A 294 22.21 10.17 -10.40
C GLN A 294 21.64 9.28 -11.51
N GLY A 295 21.37 9.79 -12.71
CA GLY A 295 20.71 9.04 -13.80
C GLY A 295 21.52 7.85 -14.33
N ARG A 296 22.82 7.79 -14.03
CA ARG A 296 23.64 6.59 -14.30
C ARG A 296 23.13 5.35 -13.55
N ASN A 297 22.46 5.53 -12.40
CA ASN A 297 21.92 4.45 -11.59
C ASN A 297 20.63 3.86 -12.19
N ALA A 298 20.03 4.50 -13.21
CA ALA A 298 18.84 3.97 -13.88
C ALA A 298 19.07 2.57 -14.50
N VAL A 299 20.33 2.19 -14.77
CA VAL A 299 20.71 0.84 -15.21
C VAL A 299 20.37 -0.26 -14.20
N GLU A 300 20.25 0.09 -12.92
CA GLU A 300 19.86 -0.83 -11.84
C GLU A 300 18.43 -1.33 -12.00
N MET A 301 17.57 -0.55 -12.66
CA MET A 301 16.17 -0.91 -12.85
C MET A 301 16.03 -2.22 -13.61
N GLU A 302 16.88 -2.46 -14.61
CA GLU A 302 16.88 -3.71 -15.38
C GLU A 302 17.40 -4.91 -14.59
N GLN A 303 18.13 -4.69 -13.48
CA GLN A 303 18.57 -5.77 -12.60
C GLN A 303 17.41 -6.41 -11.81
N PHE A 304 16.27 -5.71 -11.68
CA PHE A 304 15.06 -6.29 -11.09
C PHE A 304 14.41 -7.35 -11.99
N THR A 305 14.62 -7.31 -13.30
CA THR A 305 14.00 -8.26 -14.24
C THR A 305 14.35 -9.73 -13.92
N PRO A 306 15.64 -10.14 -13.81
CA PRO A 306 15.98 -11.51 -13.43
C PRO A 306 15.53 -11.87 -12.00
N LEU A 307 15.51 -10.90 -11.07
CA LEU A 307 15.04 -11.13 -9.70
C LEU A 307 13.54 -11.43 -9.65
N LEU A 308 12.74 -10.68 -10.40
CA LEU A 308 11.29 -10.89 -10.53
C LEU A 308 10.99 -12.26 -11.15
N LYS A 309 11.74 -12.64 -12.19
CA LYS A 309 11.60 -13.97 -12.81
C LYS A 309 11.89 -15.08 -11.79
N ALA A 310 12.97 -14.98 -11.03
CA ALA A 310 13.30 -15.96 -10.00
C ALA A 310 12.24 -16.02 -8.89
N ALA A 311 11.66 -14.88 -8.52
CA ALA A 311 10.59 -14.81 -7.54
C ALA A 311 9.28 -15.44 -8.06
N ASP A 312 8.89 -15.20 -9.32
CA ASP A 312 7.74 -15.86 -9.93
C ASP A 312 7.95 -17.39 -9.99
N GLU A 313 9.14 -17.87 -10.38
CA GLU A 313 9.49 -19.30 -10.38
C GLU A 313 9.42 -19.93 -8.98
N GLU A 314 9.81 -19.19 -7.94
CA GLU A 314 9.70 -19.61 -6.55
C GLU A 314 8.23 -19.74 -6.14
N ILE A 315 7.41 -18.74 -6.46
CA ILE A 315 5.97 -18.73 -6.21
C ILE A 315 5.29 -19.91 -6.89
N TRP A 316 5.64 -20.24 -8.14
CA TRP A 316 5.09 -21.41 -8.85
C TRP A 316 5.44 -22.73 -8.14
N LYS A 317 6.67 -22.87 -7.64
CA LYS A 317 7.08 -24.07 -6.87
C LYS A 317 6.28 -24.21 -5.57
N LEU A 318 6.11 -23.11 -4.83
CA LEU A 318 5.29 -23.07 -3.60
C LEU A 318 3.81 -23.29 -3.92
N ALA A 319 3.35 -22.81 -5.09
CA ALA A 319 1.99 -23.01 -5.58
C ALA A 319 1.68 -24.51 -5.73
N SER A 320 2.55 -25.23 -6.46
CA SER A 320 2.40 -26.66 -6.75
C SER A 320 2.76 -27.58 -5.57
N ASN A 321 3.55 -27.13 -4.59
CA ASN A 321 3.92 -27.91 -3.41
C ASN A 321 3.63 -27.16 -2.09
N PRO A 322 2.46 -27.37 -1.46
CA PRO A 322 2.10 -26.72 -0.20
C PRO A 322 2.98 -27.05 1.01
N THR A 323 3.77 -28.14 0.95
CA THR A 323 4.65 -28.55 2.04
C THR A 323 6.08 -28.01 1.90
N ALA A 324 6.35 -27.29 0.82
CA ALA A 324 7.67 -26.68 0.61
C ALA A 324 7.98 -25.69 1.75
N PRO A 325 9.23 -25.68 2.25
CA PRO A 325 9.62 -24.80 3.33
C PRO A 325 9.51 -23.34 2.91
N ALA A 326 9.35 -22.47 3.91
CA ALA A 326 9.44 -21.05 3.67
C ALA A 326 10.81 -20.69 3.06
N PRO A 327 10.83 -19.81 2.07
CA PRO A 327 12.05 -19.37 1.41
C PRO A 327 13.00 -18.65 2.37
N ALA A 328 14.29 -18.71 2.04
CA ALA A 328 15.29 -17.96 2.79
C ALA A 328 14.98 -16.46 2.72
N LYS A 329 15.04 -15.77 3.86
CA LYS A 329 14.93 -14.31 3.89
C LYS A 329 16.03 -13.71 3.01
N ALA A 330 15.67 -12.75 2.18
CA ALA A 330 16.65 -11.99 1.42
C ALA A 330 17.61 -11.27 2.37
N ALA A 331 18.86 -11.14 1.94
CA ALA A 331 19.87 -10.50 2.76
C ALA A 331 19.57 -9.00 2.93
N LYS A 332 19.55 -8.53 4.18
CA LYS A 332 19.59 -7.09 4.49
C LYS A 332 20.85 -6.48 3.89
N ALA A 333 20.80 -5.20 3.53
CA ALA A 333 22.03 -4.47 3.23
C ALA A 333 22.95 -4.52 4.46
N ALA A 334 24.24 -4.75 4.25
CA ALA A 334 25.18 -4.73 5.36
C ALA A 334 25.29 -3.27 5.83
N GLU A 335 25.01 -3.03 7.10
CA GLU A 335 25.29 -1.75 7.73
C GLU A 335 26.81 -1.57 7.77
N PRO A 336 27.38 -0.53 7.12
CA PRO A 336 28.81 -0.33 7.14
C PRO A 336 29.25 -0.11 8.58
N ALA A 337 30.25 -0.86 9.05
CA ALA A 337 30.89 -0.56 10.33
C ALA A 337 31.54 0.83 10.23
N THR A 338 30.94 1.82 10.87
CA THR A 338 31.48 3.17 10.97
C THR A 338 32.54 3.18 12.08
N ALA A 339 33.78 3.48 11.70
CA ALA A 339 34.82 3.76 12.69
C ALA A 339 34.55 5.14 13.33
N PRO A 340 34.94 5.34 14.61
CA PRO A 340 35.01 6.66 15.21
C PRO A 340 35.72 7.66 14.29
N LEU A 341 35.13 8.85 14.13
CA LEU A 341 35.73 9.94 13.39
C LEU A 341 36.62 10.77 14.32
N PRO A 342 37.67 11.44 13.81
CA PRO A 342 38.46 12.36 14.63
C PRO A 342 37.55 13.47 15.18
N SER A 343 37.77 13.83 16.44
CA SER A 343 37.00 14.91 17.09
C SER A 343 37.21 16.22 16.34
N PRO A 344 36.13 16.85 15.83
CA PRO A 344 36.23 18.14 15.15
C PRO A 344 36.62 19.26 16.12
N ASP A 345 37.31 20.27 15.60
CA ASP A 345 37.63 21.51 16.33
C ASP A 345 36.50 22.53 16.15
N PHE A 346 36.02 23.09 17.26
CA PHE A 346 34.92 24.06 17.27
C PHE A 346 35.35 25.38 17.92
N LYS A 347 35.03 26.49 17.26
CA LYS A 347 35.12 27.82 17.87
C LYS A 347 33.79 28.13 18.55
N LEU A 348 33.80 28.14 19.88
CA LEU A 348 32.62 28.43 20.69
C LEU A 348 32.66 29.86 21.24
N ALA A 349 31.49 30.43 21.50
CA ALA A 349 31.37 31.68 22.23
C ALA A 349 31.59 31.45 23.73
N ASP A 350 31.93 32.51 24.47
CA ASP A 350 32.12 32.45 25.91
C ASP A 350 30.88 31.87 26.61
N GLY A 351 31.10 30.89 27.49
CA GLY A 351 30.04 30.22 28.25
C GLY A 351 29.36 29.04 27.56
N LEU A 352 29.80 28.65 26.34
CA LEU A 352 29.32 27.45 25.65
C LEU A 352 30.34 26.29 25.75
N GLU A 353 29.82 25.08 25.95
CA GLU A 353 30.57 23.84 25.92
C GLU A 353 30.00 22.93 24.81
N ILE A 354 30.86 22.14 24.16
CA ILE A 354 30.46 21.07 23.26
C ILE A 354 31.01 19.74 23.76
N SER A 355 30.14 18.73 23.84
CA SER A 355 30.50 17.39 24.27
C SER A 355 30.01 16.36 23.25
N LEU A 356 30.80 15.30 23.06
CA LEU A 356 30.38 14.15 22.27
C LEU A 356 29.44 13.28 23.11
N TRP A 357 28.15 13.26 22.73
CA TRP A 357 27.14 12.49 23.43
C TRP A 357 27.04 11.03 22.94
N ALA A 358 27.08 10.79 21.63
CA ALA A 358 27.07 9.45 21.04
C ALA A 358 27.85 9.41 19.71
N GLU A 359 28.41 8.26 19.37
CA GLU A 359 29.18 8.02 18.15
C GLU A 359 29.09 6.57 17.66
N ALA A 360 29.67 6.28 16.50
CA ALA A 360 29.80 4.91 16.04
C ALA A 360 30.66 4.07 17.01
N PRO A 361 30.35 2.77 17.23
CA PRO A 361 29.39 1.94 16.49
C PRO A 361 27.96 1.96 17.06
N THR A 362 27.63 2.78 18.07
CA THR A 362 26.27 2.78 18.65
C THR A 362 25.22 3.45 17.73
N LEU A 363 25.70 4.12 16.68
CA LEU A 363 24.93 4.82 15.64
C LEU A 363 25.58 4.64 14.26
N ALA A 364 24.76 4.50 13.22
CA ALA A 364 25.19 4.52 11.83
C ALA A 364 24.22 5.34 10.96
N LYS A 365 24.79 6.19 10.11
CA LYS A 365 24.09 7.13 9.20
C LYS A 365 22.81 7.76 9.81
N PRO A 366 22.93 8.49 10.93
CA PRO A 366 21.79 9.20 11.50
C PRO A 366 21.29 10.29 10.54
N VAL A 367 19.98 10.36 10.31
CA VAL A 367 19.36 11.38 9.45
C VAL A 367 18.36 12.27 10.17
N GLN A 368 17.81 11.80 11.29
CA GLN A 368 16.93 12.58 12.14
C GLN A 368 16.98 12.05 13.58
N MET A 369 16.75 12.93 14.56
CA MET A 369 16.69 12.53 15.97
C MET A 369 15.69 13.38 16.77
N ASN A 370 15.15 12.81 17.85
CA ASN A 370 14.30 13.49 18.82
C ASN A 370 14.50 12.94 20.24
N TRP A 371 14.24 13.77 21.25
CA TRP A 371 14.30 13.37 22.66
C TRP A 371 12.92 12.98 23.16
N ASP A 372 12.84 11.93 23.96
CA ASP A 372 11.62 11.65 24.73
C ASP A 372 11.64 12.28 26.12
N ALA A 373 10.48 12.25 26.79
CA ALA A 373 10.32 12.80 28.14
C ALA A 373 11.14 12.07 29.22
N ALA A 374 11.72 10.90 28.91
CA ALA A 374 12.62 10.18 29.80
C ALA A 374 14.10 10.53 29.56
N GLY A 375 14.39 11.48 28.65
CA GLY A 375 15.75 11.90 28.32
C GLY A 375 16.50 10.88 27.47
N ARG A 376 15.80 10.00 26.74
CA ARG A 376 16.41 9.08 25.77
C ARG A 376 16.40 9.72 24.39
N LEU A 377 17.49 9.55 23.64
CA LEU A 377 17.60 10.03 22.27
C LEU A 377 17.11 8.97 21.30
N TRP A 378 16.10 9.31 20.51
CA TRP A 378 15.59 8.49 19.42
C TRP A 378 16.24 8.94 18.12
N VAL A 379 16.75 8.00 17.33
CA VAL A 379 17.50 8.31 16.10
C VAL A 379 17.01 7.43 14.96
N ALA A 380 16.64 8.06 13.85
CA ALA A 380 16.43 7.38 12.58
C ALA A 380 17.79 7.21 11.86
N GLY A 381 18.17 5.95 11.62
CA GLY A 381 19.38 5.58 10.89
C GLY A 381 19.01 5.00 9.52
N THR A 382 19.69 5.44 8.46
CA THR A 382 19.43 4.94 7.09
C THR A 382 20.69 4.47 6.36
N PRO A 383 21.23 3.28 6.70
CA PRO A 383 22.32 2.65 5.98
C PRO A 383 22.09 2.54 4.46
N ILE A 384 20.85 2.29 4.02
CA ILE A 384 20.51 2.09 2.59
C ILE A 384 20.37 3.41 1.81
N TYR A 385 20.42 4.57 2.46
CA TYR A 385 20.36 5.85 1.75
C TYR A 385 21.47 5.96 0.69
N PRO A 386 21.18 6.47 -0.54
CA PRO A 386 19.94 7.19 -0.93
C PRO A 386 18.80 6.33 -1.48
N MET A 387 19.02 5.05 -1.77
CA MET A 387 17.99 4.14 -2.31
C MET A 387 18.39 2.68 -2.13
N ILE A 388 17.39 1.80 -2.09
CA ILE A 388 17.59 0.36 -1.94
C ILE A 388 18.28 -0.25 -3.18
N GLU A 389 19.34 -1.04 -2.95
CA GLU A 389 20.01 -1.79 -4.01
C GLU A 389 19.12 -2.93 -4.54
N PRO A 390 19.18 -3.25 -5.85
CA PRO A 390 18.45 -4.39 -6.41
C PRO A 390 18.71 -5.70 -5.65
N GLY A 391 17.65 -6.37 -5.22
CA GLY A 391 17.71 -7.66 -4.54
C GLY A 391 18.03 -7.60 -3.05
N LYS A 392 18.25 -6.41 -2.48
CA LYS A 392 18.30 -6.19 -1.03
C LYS A 392 16.91 -5.92 -0.47
N VAL A 393 16.77 -6.07 0.84
CA VAL A 393 15.56 -5.69 1.59
C VAL A 393 15.85 -4.49 2.49
N ALA A 394 14.77 -3.78 2.83
CA ALA A 394 14.76 -2.74 3.84
C ALA A 394 15.47 -3.21 5.11
N SER A 395 16.32 -2.35 5.68
CA SER A 395 17.15 -2.69 6.84
C SER A 395 17.45 -1.49 7.72
N ASP A 396 16.81 -0.35 7.45
CA ASP A 396 17.02 0.85 8.23
C ASP A 396 16.31 0.76 9.58
N THR A 397 16.75 1.57 10.53
CA THR A 397 16.47 1.37 11.95
C THR A 397 16.02 2.64 12.65
N ILE A 398 15.29 2.44 13.75
CA ILE A 398 15.14 3.43 14.81
C ILE A 398 15.92 2.94 16.02
N HIS A 399 16.85 3.74 16.50
CA HIS A 399 17.61 3.48 17.73
C HIS A 399 17.10 4.34 18.88
N ILE A 400 17.14 3.79 20.09
CA ILE A 400 16.96 4.52 21.35
C ILE A 400 18.29 4.46 22.11
N LEU A 401 18.85 5.63 22.39
CA LEU A 401 20.08 5.78 23.13
C LEU A 401 19.78 6.40 24.50
N SER A 402 20.50 5.93 25.52
CA SER A 402 20.38 6.45 26.88
C SER A 402 21.72 6.57 27.56
N ASP A 403 21.83 7.62 28.37
CA ASP A 403 22.86 7.81 29.38
C ASP A 403 22.30 7.27 30.70
N THR A 404 22.75 6.08 31.13
CA THR A 404 22.24 5.40 32.33
C THR A 404 23.03 5.76 33.60
N ASN A 405 24.22 6.35 33.45
CA ASN A 405 25.08 6.77 34.56
C ASN A 405 25.07 8.29 34.80
N HIS A 406 24.38 9.06 33.94
CA HIS A 406 24.24 10.52 33.96
C HIS A 406 25.57 11.28 33.81
N ASP A 407 26.53 10.73 33.06
CA ASP A 407 27.83 11.35 32.80
C ASP A 407 27.87 12.27 31.56
N GLY A 408 26.73 12.44 30.90
CA GLY A 408 26.60 13.25 29.68
C GLY A 408 26.97 12.49 28.40
N LYS A 409 27.10 11.16 28.44
CA LYS A 409 27.35 10.30 27.29
C LYS A 409 26.39 9.12 27.24
N ALA A 410 26.00 8.73 26.04
CA ALA A 410 25.21 7.52 25.85
C ALA A 410 26.06 6.27 26.14
N ASP A 411 25.61 5.42 27.04
CA ASP A 411 26.23 4.14 27.39
C ASP A 411 25.43 2.92 26.92
N LYS A 412 24.18 3.13 26.49
CA LYS A 412 23.29 2.10 25.98
C LYS A 412 22.63 2.53 24.66
N SER A 413 22.58 1.60 23.71
CA SER A 413 21.85 1.73 22.44
C SER A 413 20.99 0.49 22.23
N THR A 414 19.71 0.69 21.93
CA THR A 414 18.74 -0.36 21.61
C THR A 414 18.17 -0.08 20.23
N THR A 415 18.18 -1.06 19.34
CA THR A 415 17.39 -1.00 18.10
C THR A 415 15.93 -1.21 18.44
N PHE A 416 15.15 -0.13 18.45
CA PHE A 416 13.72 -0.17 18.74
C PHE A 416 12.91 -0.74 17.58
N ALA A 417 13.27 -0.37 16.35
CA ALA A 417 12.65 -0.91 15.14
C ALA A 417 13.69 -1.11 14.05
N ASP A 418 13.49 -2.13 13.23
CA ASP A 418 14.27 -2.42 12.02
C ASP A 418 13.35 -2.72 10.83
N ASP A 419 13.93 -3.15 9.71
CA ASP A 419 13.20 -3.45 8.46
C ASP A 419 12.42 -2.25 7.90
N LEU A 420 12.89 -1.03 8.20
CA LEU A 420 12.34 0.21 7.67
C LEU A 420 12.98 0.55 6.32
N LEU A 421 12.20 1.19 5.45
CA LEU A 421 12.67 1.70 4.17
C LEU A 421 12.81 3.22 4.29
N LEU A 422 14.06 3.72 4.30
CA LEU A 422 14.39 5.14 4.29
C LEU A 422 13.58 5.95 5.33
N PRO A 423 13.73 5.66 6.64
CA PRO A 423 13.13 6.47 7.68
C PRO A 423 13.76 7.86 7.66
N THR A 424 12.93 8.88 7.55
CA THR A 424 13.33 10.28 7.39
C THR A 424 13.01 11.11 8.63
N CYS A 425 12.17 10.60 9.54
CA CYS A 425 11.91 11.21 10.84
C CYS A 425 11.36 10.22 11.87
N VAL A 426 11.62 10.49 13.15
CA VAL A 426 11.03 9.81 14.30
C VAL A 426 10.55 10.84 15.33
N GLU A 427 9.34 10.66 15.86
CA GLU A 427 8.80 11.44 16.97
C GLU A 427 8.25 10.50 18.05
N PRO A 428 8.86 10.46 19.25
CA PRO A 428 8.35 9.68 20.37
C PRO A 428 6.92 10.08 20.74
N ASP A 429 6.08 9.10 21.04
CA ASP A 429 4.69 9.33 21.45
C ASP A 429 4.63 9.81 22.91
N ILE A 430 4.31 11.08 23.10
CA ILE A 430 4.19 11.70 24.42
C ILE A 430 2.91 11.30 25.16
N THR A 431 1.92 10.75 24.48
CA THR A 431 0.62 10.40 25.09
C THR A 431 0.71 9.13 25.94
N MET A 432 1.73 8.31 25.70
CA MET A 432 2.00 7.07 26.43
C MET A 432 2.80 7.29 27.71
N ALA A 433 3.27 8.52 27.99
CA ALA A 433 4.15 8.87 29.11
C ALA A 433 3.52 8.75 30.52
N LYS A 434 2.34 8.12 30.68
CA LYS A 434 1.78 7.79 31.99
C LYS A 434 2.28 6.41 32.48
N GLY A 435 3.56 6.36 32.84
CA GLY A 435 4.09 5.46 33.88
C GLY A 435 4.26 3.96 33.54
N GLY A 436 4.52 3.59 32.28
CA GLY A 436 4.80 2.20 31.91
C GLY A 436 6.04 2.03 31.01
N PRO A 437 6.59 0.80 30.86
CA PRO A 437 7.75 0.49 30.03
C PRO A 437 7.48 0.55 28.51
N ALA A 438 6.22 0.75 28.10
CA ALA A 438 5.83 0.81 26.70
C ALA A 438 6.38 2.07 26.03
N SER A 439 7.26 1.89 25.05
CA SER A 439 7.76 2.95 24.18
C SER A 439 7.00 2.91 22.85
N ALA A 440 6.62 4.08 22.33
CA ALA A 440 5.98 4.19 21.03
C ALA A 440 6.49 5.43 20.30
N ALA A 441 6.45 5.39 18.97
CA ALA A 441 6.88 6.49 18.13
C ALA A 441 6.11 6.55 16.81
N TYR A 442 5.97 7.76 16.31
CA TYR A 442 5.59 8.03 14.93
C TYR A 442 6.85 8.11 14.08
N VAL A 443 6.85 7.42 12.93
CA VAL A 443 8.03 7.34 12.05
C VAL A 443 7.61 7.62 10.62
N GLY A 444 8.19 8.64 10.00
CA GLY A 444 8.11 8.81 8.55
C GLY A 444 9.09 7.85 7.88
N ALA A 445 8.59 6.90 7.09
CA ALA A 445 9.38 5.88 6.42
C ALA A 445 8.96 5.76 4.95
N SER A 446 9.77 6.35 4.05
CA SER A 446 9.49 6.42 2.62
C SER A 446 8.07 6.92 2.31
N THR A 447 7.17 6.02 1.90
CA THR A 447 5.81 6.36 1.43
C THR A 447 4.76 6.32 2.54
N GLU A 448 5.16 6.15 3.81
CA GLU A 448 4.28 5.87 4.93
C GLU A 448 4.63 6.71 6.17
N LEU A 449 3.60 7.11 6.91
CA LEU A 449 3.70 7.49 8.31
C LEU A 449 3.29 6.28 9.16
N LEU A 450 4.23 5.75 9.91
CA LEU A 450 4.07 4.57 10.76
C LEU A 450 3.84 5.00 12.22
N TYR A 451 3.05 4.21 12.94
CA TYR A 451 3.02 4.18 14.39
C TYR A 451 3.58 2.84 14.84
N LEU A 452 4.70 2.90 15.56
CA LEU A 452 5.42 1.75 16.08
C LEU A 452 5.29 1.75 17.60
N ARG A 453 5.01 0.58 18.18
CA ARG A 453 4.82 0.44 19.62
C ARG A 453 5.45 -0.84 20.12
N ASP A 454 6.12 -0.74 21.26
CA ASP A 454 6.49 -1.85 22.12
C ASP A 454 5.34 -2.09 23.11
N THR A 455 4.66 -3.22 22.97
CA THR A 455 3.53 -3.60 23.83
C THR A 455 3.94 -4.41 25.06
N ASN A 456 5.18 -4.91 25.12
CA ASN A 456 5.64 -5.86 26.14
C ASN A 456 6.74 -5.29 27.05
N GLY A 457 7.35 -4.16 26.70
CA GLY A 457 8.33 -3.42 27.48
C GLY A 457 9.78 -3.89 27.31
N ASP A 458 10.11 -4.68 26.29
CA ASP A 458 11.47 -5.14 26.01
C ASP A 458 12.35 -4.10 25.27
N GLY A 459 11.77 -2.97 24.89
CA GLY A 459 12.44 -1.90 24.16
C GLY A 459 12.48 -2.12 22.64
N VAL A 460 11.75 -3.11 22.11
CA VAL A 460 11.61 -3.39 20.68
C VAL A 460 10.13 -3.29 20.29
N SER A 461 9.85 -2.61 19.17
CA SER A 461 8.47 -2.51 18.68
C SER A 461 7.97 -3.86 18.18
N ASP A 462 6.83 -4.31 18.70
CA ASP A 462 6.13 -5.53 18.29
C ASP A 462 4.79 -5.22 17.59
N GLN A 463 4.40 -3.95 17.55
CA GLN A 463 3.25 -3.46 16.80
C GLN A 463 3.67 -2.40 15.78
N LYS A 464 3.20 -2.57 14.53
CA LYS A 464 3.30 -1.60 13.45
C LYS A 464 1.91 -1.29 12.90
N ARG A 465 1.58 -0.01 12.77
CA ARG A 465 0.35 0.46 12.13
C ARG A 465 0.67 1.58 11.14
N ILE A 466 0.16 1.49 9.92
CA ILE A 466 0.22 2.58 8.94
C ILE A 466 -0.83 3.62 9.35
N VAL A 467 -0.38 4.83 9.70
CA VAL A 467 -1.23 5.97 10.05
C VAL A 467 -1.72 6.67 8.78
N LEU A 468 -0.77 6.98 7.89
CA LEU A 468 -1.00 7.56 6.57
C LEU A 468 -0.07 6.88 5.57
N SER A 469 -0.51 6.76 4.32
CA SER A 469 0.27 6.22 3.22
C SER A 469 0.00 7.03 1.94
N GLY A 470 0.79 6.76 0.90
CA GLY A 470 0.62 7.39 -0.41
C GLY A 470 1.53 8.59 -0.64
N PHE A 471 2.49 8.85 0.26
CA PHE A 471 3.54 9.84 0.02
C PHE A 471 4.37 9.46 -1.22
N GLY A 472 4.98 10.46 -1.85
CA GLY A 472 5.70 10.32 -3.12
C GLY A 472 6.93 9.41 -3.03
N THR A 473 7.44 9.01 -4.20
CA THR A 473 8.76 8.33 -4.31
C THR A 473 9.73 9.14 -5.17
N GLU A 474 9.30 10.29 -5.69
CA GLU A 474 9.98 11.03 -6.72
C GLU A 474 11.29 11.66 -6.26
N ASP A 475 11.32 12.15 -5.03
CA ASP A 475 12.51 12.67 -4.37
C ASP A 475 12.45 12.33 -2.87
N THR A 476 13.35 11.45 -2.43
CA THR A 476 13.42 10.99 -1.03
C THR A 476 13.76 12.11 -0.05
N HIS A 477 14.34 13.23 -0.51
CA HIS A 477 14.61 14.42 0.31
C HIS A 477 13.36 15.25 0.58
N HIS A 478 12.28 15.01 -0.20
CA HIS A 478 11.00 15.71 -0.12
C HIS A 478 9.88 14.85 0.47
N ASN A 479 10.24 13.76 1.15
CA ASN A 479 9.28 12.97 1.93
C ASN A 479 8.99 13.65 3.28
N ILE A 480 8.12 13.04 4.08
CA ILE A 480 7.87 13.49 5.45
C ILE A 480 9.19 13.44 6.21
N HIS A 481 9.73 14.58 6.61
CA HIS A 481 11.09 14.64 7.19
C HIS A 481 11.11 15.36 8.53
N THR A 482 9.98 15.93 8.96
CA THR A 482 9.85 16.51 10.30
C THR A 482 8.50 16.13 10.89
N LEU A 483 8.55 15.59 12.11
CA LEU A 483 7.41 15.37 12.99
C LEU A 483 7.70 16.11 14.29
N TYR A 484 6.71 16.80 14.86
CA TYR A 484 6.84 17.41 16.17
C TYR A 484 5.48 17.54 16.86
N TRP A 485 5.44 17.33 18.17
CA TRP A 485 4.27 17.67 18.98
C TRP A 485 4.17 19.18 19.21
N GLY A 486 3.03 19.76 18.87
CA GLY A 486 2.73 21.15 19.18
C GLY A 486 2.21 21.34 20.62
N PRO A 487 2.24 22.58 21.13
CA PRO A 487 1.74 22.91 22.47
C PRO A 487 0.23 22.72 22.63
N ASP A 488 -0.50 22.57 21.53
CA ASP A 488 -1.93 22.26 21.44
C ASP A 488 -2.23 20.75 21.49
N GLY A 489 -1.20 19.91 21.58
CA GLY A 489 -1.33 18.45 21.62
C GLY A 489 -1.56 17.80 20.27
N LEU A 490 -1.40 18.55 19.16
CA LEU A 490 -1.43 17.98 17.81
C LEU A 490 -0.04 17.55 17.36
N LEU A 491 0.02 16.47 16.58
CA LEU A 491 1.23 16.06 15.89
C LEU A 491 1.30 16.77 14.54
N TYR A 492 2.29 17.64 14.37
CA TYR A 492 2.53 18.34 13.12
C TYR A 492 3.49 17.56 12.25
N LEU A 493 3.22 17.60 10.95
CA LEU A 493 3.97 16.92 9.92
C LEU A 493 4.37 17.92 8.86
N SER A 494 5.67 17.98 8.54
CA SER A 494 6.21 18.83 7.48
C SER A 494 6.82 17.99 6.38
N GLN A 495 6.54 18.41 5.14
CA GLN A 495 7.07 17.86 3.92
C GLN A 495 7.68 19.02 3.12
N SER A 496 8.89 18.83 2.60
CA SER A 496 9.61 19.86 1.86
C SER A 496 9.03 19.93 0.46
N VAL A 497 8.85 21.16 -0.04
CA VAL A 497 8.37 21.41 -1.41
C VAL A 497 9.54 21.40 -2.38
#